data_AF-A0A926RBF2-F1
#
_entry.id   AF-A0A926RBF2-F1
#
_cell.length_a   1.000
_cell.length_b   1.000
_cell.length_c   1.000
_cell.angle_alpha   90.00
_cell.angle_beta   90.00
_cell.angle_gamma   90.00
#
_symmetry.space_group_name_H-M   'P 1'
#
loop_
_entity.id
_entity.type
_entity.pdbx_description
1 polymer ?
#
loop_
_entity_poly.entity_id
_entity_poly.type
_entity_poly.pdbx_seq_one_letter_code
_entity_poly.pdbx_strand_id
1 'polypeptide(L)'
;MSKIFNFFLGVLILIFFFNIYSFYSSNKNLESKEFNRNNINQIINTKISNLPILKNDTDDVIEFNDGFSNEIKNDKPRSFWNLLKF
;
A
#
# COMPACT_ATOMS: atom_id res chain seq x y z
N MET A 1 -14.93 -39.61 13.37
CA MET A 1 -15.36 -38.72 12.26
C MET A 1 -14.70 -37.34 12.33
N SER A 2 -14.98 -36.49 13.32
CA SER A 2 -14.38 -35.13 13.41
C SER A 2 -12.84 -35.11 13.43
N LYS A 3 -12.16 -36.00 14.17
CA LYS A 3 -10.68 -36.02 14.25
C LYS A 3 -9.98 -36.33 12.91
N ILE A 4 -10.53 -37.25 12.13
CA ILE A 4 -10.03 -37.61 10.79
C ILE A 4 -10.28 -36.46 9.80
N PHE A 5 -11.45 -35.83 9.88
CA PHE A 5 -11.76 -34.65 9.08
C PHE A 5 -10.82 -33.46 9.40
N ASN A 6 -10.55 -33.20 10.68
CA ASN A 6 -9.60 -32.16 11.09
C ASN A 6 -8.17 -32.46 10.63
N PHE A 7 -7.75 -33.72 10.65
CA PHE A 7 -6.46 -34.14 10.10
C PHE A 7 -6.38 -33.87 8.60
N PHE A 8 -7.43 -34.24 7.85
CA PHE A 8 -7.51 -33.98 6.41
C PHE A 8 -7.45 -32.47 6.10
N LEU A 9 -8.16 -31.63 6.87
CA LEU A 9 -8.07 -30.17 6.74
C LEU A 9 -6.65 -29.65 7.00
N GLY A 10 -5.96 -30.18 8.01
CA GLY A 10 -4.56 -29.84 8.28
C GLY A 10 -3.64 -30.16 7.09
N VAL A 11 -3.83 -31.34 6.48
CA VAL A 11 -3.08 -31.74 5.27
C VAL A 11 -3.38 -30.80 4.10
N LEU A 12 -4.63 -30.42 3.88
CA LEU A 12 -4.99 -29.47 2.82
C LEU A 12 -4.32 -28.10 3.02
N ILE A 13 -4.24 -27.60 4.25
CA ILE A 13 -3.57 -26.35 4.56
C ILE A 13 -2.07 -26.45 4.24
N LEU A 14 -1.42 -27.56 4.61
CA LEU A 14 0.00 -27.78 4.29
C LEU A 14 0.24 -27.85 2.78
N ILE A 15 -0.64 -28.54 2.04
CA ILE A 15 -0.58 -28.60 0.57
C ILE A 15 -0.75 -27.20 -0.02
N PHE A 16 -1.67 -26.38 0.49
CA PHE A 16 -1.87 -25.01 0.02
C PHE A 16 -0.60 -24.16 0.19
N PHE A 17 0.01 -24.16 1.38
CA PHE A 17 1.25 -23.42 1.62
C PHE A 17 2.43 -23.96 0.80
N PHE A 18 2.49 -25.28 0.60
CA PHE A 18 3.51 -25.89 -0.25
C PHE A 18 3.38 -25.42 -1.71
N ASN A 19 2.16 -25.34 -2.24
CA ASN A 19 1.92 -24.84 -3.59
C ASN A 19 2.29 -23.35 -3.72
N ILE A 20 1.93 -22.52 -2.74
CA ILE A 20 2.35 -21.11 -2.71
C ILE A 20 3.87 -21.01 -2.73
N TYR A 21 4.53 -21.73 -1.82
CA TYR A 21 5.98 -21.73 -1.74
C TYR A 21 6.61 -22.14 -3.07
N SER A 22 6.18 -23.29 -3.63
CA SER A 22 6.68 -23.80 -4.91
C SER A 22 6.48 -22.82 -6.07
N PHE A 23 5.33 -22.14 -6.12
CA PHE A 23 5.06 -21.13 -7.14
C PHE A 23 6.05 -19.96 -7.00
N TYR A 24 6.12 -19.32 -5.83
CA TYR A 24 6.96 -18.13 -5.65
C TYR A 24 8.46 -18.43 -5.64
N SER A 25 8.88 -19.64 -5.26
CA SER A 25 10.27 -20.07 -5.28
C SER A 25 10.70 -20.66 -6.64
N SER A 26 9.78 -20.80 -7.60
CA SER A 26 10.14 -21.32 -8.93
C SER A 26 11.12 -20.40 -9.65
N ASN A 27 12.06 -20.97 -10.39
CA ASN A 27 13.04 -20.21 -11.17
C ASN A 27 12.36 -19.18 -12.07
N LYS A 28 11.23 -19.53 -12.70
CA LYS A 28 10.43 -18.62 -13.52
C LYS A 28 10.01 -17.34 -12.77
N ASN A 29 9.53 -17.48 -11.52
CA ASN A 29 9.14 -16.32 -10.72
C ASN A 29 10.34 -15.53 -10.19
N LEU A 30 11.43 -16.23 -9.82
CA LEU A 30 12.67 -15.58 -9.39
C LEU A 30 13.29 -14.76 -10.52
N GLU A 31 13.42 -15.33 -11.71
CA GLU A 31 13.94 -14.68 -12.92
C GLU A 31 13.05 -13.50 -13.34
N SER A 32 11.72 -13.67 -13.36
CA SER A 32 10.80 -12.58 -13.69
C SER A 32 10.89 -11.42 -12.67
N LYS A 33 11.00 -11.75 -11.38
CA LYS A 33 11.19 -10.77 -10.31
C LYS A 33 12.51 -10.02 -10.46
N GLU A 34 13.60 -10.73 -10.74
CA GLU A 34 14.92 -10.14 -10.95
C GLU A 34 14.93 -9.24 -12.19
N PHE A 35 14.40 -9.72 -13.32
CA PHE A 35 14.26 -8.94 -14.54
C PHE A 35 13.47 -7.65 -14.31
N ASN A 36 12.31 -7.73 -13.66
CA ASN A 36 11.46 -6.56 -13.39
C ASN A 36 12.15 -5.54 -12.47
N ARG A 37 12.93 -6.00 -11.48
CA ARG A 37 13.66 -5.12 -10.56
C ARG A 37 14.84 -4.44 -11.24
N ASN A 38 15.63 -5.18 -11.99
CA ASN A 38 16.80 -4.66 -12.69
C ASN A 38 16.40 -3.66 -13.80
N ASN A 39 15.20 -3.83 -14.39
CA ASN A 39 14.72 -3.01 -15.49
C ASN A 39 13.59 -2.04 -15.10
N ILE A 40 13.37 -1.78 -13.81
CA ILE A 40 12.20 -1.02 -13.33
C ILE A 40 12.08 0.36 -13.98
N ASN A 41 13.20 1.07 -14.13
CA ASN A 41 13.22 2.40 -14.73
C ASN A 41 12.80 2.36 -16.21
N GLN A 42 13.33 1.40 -16.98
CA GLN A 42 12.98 1.23 -18.38
C GLN A 42 11.51 0.84 -18.55
N ILE A 43 11.01 -0.07 -17.69
CA ILE A 43 9.61 -0.50 -17.68
C ILE A 43 8.68 0.67 -17.34
N ILE A 44 9.02 1.49 -16.35
CA ILE A 44 8.25 2.69 -16.00
C ILE A 44 8.26 3.66 -17.18
N ASN A 45 9.43 4.02 -17.70
CA ASN A 45 9.56 4.98 -18.82
C ASN A 45 8.76 4.57 -20.06
N THR A 46 8.76 3.28 -20.39
CA THR A 46 7.97 2.74 -21.51
C THR A 46 6.47 2.68 -21.21
N LYS A 47 6.06 2.43 -19.96
CA LYS A 47 4.64 2.41 -19.58
C LYS A 47 4.04 3.81 -19.50
N ILE A 48 4.81 4.79 -19.03
CA ILE A 48 4.33 6.18 -18.87
C ILE A 48 4.34 6.97 -20.18
N SER A 49 5.07 6.53 -21.21
CA SER A 49 5.17 7.27 -22.49
C SER A 49 3.83 7.52 -23.16
N ASN A 50 2.85 6.64 -22.91
CA ASN A 50 1.51 6.70 -23.49
C ASN A 50 0.47 7.22 -22.49
N LEU A 51 0.89 7.61 -21.27
CA LEU A 51 -0.03 8.20 -20.30
C LEU A 51 -0.32 9.64 -20.68
N PRO A 52 -1.61 10.04 -20.75
CA PRO A 52 -1.94 11.44 -20.93
C PRO A 52 -1.47 12.22 -19.71
N ILE A 53 -0.66 13.25 -19.93
CA ILE A 53 -0.28 14.18 -18.89
C ILE A 53 -1.42 15.18 -18.74
N LEU A 54 -2.05 15.22 -17.56
CA LEU A 54 -2.98 16.29 -17.23
C LEU A 54 -2.17 17.58 -17.11
N LYS A 55 -2.46 18.56 -17.95
CA LYS A 55 -1.87 19.89 -17.79
C LYS A 55 -2.36 20.47 -16.48
N ASN A 56 -1.54 21.31 -15.85
CA ASN A 56 -1.96 22.03 -14.66
C ASN A 56 -3.25 22.80 -14.98
N ASP A 57 -4.33 22.48 -14.27
CA ASP A 57 -5.63 23.14 -14.33
C ASP A 57 -5.95 23.86 -13.00
N THR A 58 -4.93 24.08 -12.16
CA THR A 58 -5.08 24.79 -10.88
C THR A 58 -5.08 26.31 -11.00
N ASP A 59 -5.04 26.86 -12.22
CA ASP A 59 -5.28 28.29 -12.41
C ASP A 59 -6.77 28.52 -12.08
N ASP A 60 -7.06 29.25 -11.01
CA ASP A 60 -8.41 29.55 -10.48
C ASP A 60 -9.12 28.42 -9.68
N VAL A 61 -8.38 27.49 -9.07
CA VAL A 61 -9.01 26.57 -8.09
C VAL A 61 -9.46 27.35 -6.85
N ILE A 62 -10.70 27.08 -6.43
CA ILE A 62 -11.23 27.58 -5.16
C ILE A 62 -10.36 27.00 -4.05
N GLU A 63 -9.58 27.85 -3.39
CA GLU A 63 -8.82 27.47 -2.21
C GLU A 63 -9.82 26.98 -1.16
N PHE A 64 -9.64 25.73 -0.71
CA PHE A 64 -10.51 25.15 0.29
C PHE A 64 -10.38 25.97 1.58
N ASN A 65 -11.40 26.77 1.88
CA ASN A 65 -11.52 27.45 3.16
C ASN A 65 -11.86 26.39 4.21
N ASP A 66 -10.83 25.81 4.80
CA ASP A 66 -10.93 24.83 5.89
C ASP A 66 -11.45 25.44 7.21
N GLY A 67 -11.81 26.73 7.20
CA GLY A 67 -12.28 27.47 8.35
C GLY A 67 -11.17 27.80 9.36
N PHE A 68 -9.92 27.41 9.07
CA PHE A 68 -8.75 27.77 9.85
C PHE A 68 -8.12 29.01 9.22
N SER A 69 -7.94 30.06 10.01
CA SER A 69 -7.04 31.14 9.60
C SER A 69 -5.61 30.59 9.52
N ASN A 70 -4.82 31.04 8.53
CA ASN A 70 -3.37 30.76 8.42
C ASN A 70 -2.57 31.09 9.71
N GLU A 71 -3.21 31.80 10.64
CA GLU A 71 -2.74 32.02 11.99
C GLU A 71 -3.38 30.98 12.94
N ILE A 72 -2.54 30.13 13.54
CA ILE A 72 -2.92 29.37 14.73
C ILE A 72 -3.16 30.38 15.85
N LYS A 73 -4.42 30.80 16.03
CA LYS A 73 -4.84 31.57 17.19
C LYS A 73 -4.70 30.67 18.42
N ASN A 74 -3.58 30.81 19.14
CA ASN A 74 -3.25 30.08 20.37
C ASN A 74 -4.17 30.45 21.57
N ASP A 75 -5.24 31.19 21.31
CA ASP A 75 -6.11 31.83 22.28
C ASP A 75 -6.95 30.84 23.10
N LYS A 76 -7.15 29.62 22.58
CA LYS A 76 -7.90 28.57 23.29
C LYS A 76 -6.94 27.56 23.92
N PRO A 77 -6.82 27.53 25.26
CA PRO A 77 -6.00 26.53 25.92
C PRO A 77 -6.57 25.14 25.61
N ARG A 78 -5.73 24.25 25.08
CA ARG A 78 -6.09 22.85 24.84
C ARG A 78 -6.15 22.12 26.17
N SER A 79 -7.31 22.23 26.82
CA SER A 79 -7.63 21.65 28.13
C SER A 79 -7.39 20.15 28.22
N PHE A 80 -7.36 19.44 27.09
CA PHE A 80 -6.98 18.03 27.00
C PHE A 80 -5.65 17.72 27.70
N TRP A 81 -4.63 18.56 27.52
CA TRP A 81 -3.31 18.33 28.13
C TRP A 81 -3.28 18.55 29.63
N ASN A 82 -4.26 19.29 30.19
CA ASN A 82 -4.38 19.43 31.63
C ASN A 82 -4.86 18.13 32.31
N LEU A 83 -5.50 17.23 31.56
CA LEU A 83 -5.92 15.93 32.07
C LEU A 83 -4.74 14.95 32.26
N LEU A 84 -3.60 15.22 31.61
CA LEU A 84 -2.43 14.34 31.60
C LEU A 84 -1.31 14.82 32.54
N LYS A 85 -1.54 15.92 33.27
CA LYS A 85 -0.62 16.40 34.29
C LYS A 85 -0.91 15.65 35.59
N PHE A 86 -0.06 14.67 35.90
CA PHE A 86 -0.01 13.97 37.19
C PHE A 86 0.77 14.78 38.22
#